data_AF-A0A7X2FST7-F1
#
_entry.id   AF-A0A7X2FST7-F1
#
_cell.length_a   1.000
_cell.length_b   1.000
_cell.length_c   1.000
_cell.angle_alpha   90.00
_cell.angle_beta   90.00
_cell.angle_gamma   90.00
#
_symmetry.space_group_name_H-M   'P 1'
#
loop_
_entity.id
_entity.type
_entity.pdbx_description
1 polymer ?
#
loop_
_entity_poly.entity_id
_entity_poly.type
_entity_poly.pdbx_seq_one_letter_code
_entity_poly.pdbx_strand_id
1 'polypeptide(L)'
;MGNIVDGLTFATVVLVVIAVVRVAFIVMQRRDPDAENTTLLRDRQSRMEEAWMHRNKVLKDRAVWKMIRTIELCRENLNPALLAPGQDRYIQYYLGYLLGFAEAVSLADGVEFDRILRLPIYLEASKLLGDGHGDVQEGAEMLVKLSGSEFFELGRSEGVPDGTNAAQDSGERYFHRIDLFFSQPG
;
A
#
# COMPACT_ATOMS: atom_id res chain seq x y z
N MET A 1 55.60 28.69 -67.91
CA MET A 1 54.47 29.05 -67.03
C MET A 1 53.69 27.80 -66.55
N GLY A 2 54.38 26.73 -66.11
CA GLY A 2 53.73 25.44 -65.77
C GLY A 2 53.60 25.11 -64.28
N ASN A 3 54.42 25.69 -63.39
CA ASN A 3 54.55 25.18 -62.01
C ASN A 3 53.68 25.90 -60.96
N ILE A 4 53.05 27.03 -61.29
CA ILE A 4 52.26 27.80 -60.31
C ILE A 4 50.84 27.23 -60.20
N VAL A 5 50.30 26.65 -61.29
CA VAL A 5 48.95 26.07 -61.33
C VAL A 5 48.88 24.77 -60.52
N ASP A 6 49.95 23.95 -60.55
CA ASP A 6 50.03 22.70 -59.78
C ASP A 6 50.21 22.93 -58.27
N GLY A 7 50.91 24.01 -57.88
CA GLY A 7 51.05 24.38 -56.47
C GLY A 7 49.73 24.88 -55.85
N LEU A 8 48.91 25.59 -56.63
CA LEU A 8 47.64 26.14 -56.17
C LEU A 8 46.57 25.04 -56.02
N THR A 9 46.49 24.11 -56.99
CA THR A 9 45.57 22.97 -56.91
C THR A 9 45.91 22.05 -55.75
N PHE A 10 47.21 21.79 -55.51
CA PHE A 10 47.66 21.00 -54.36
C PHE A 10 47.27 21.66 -53.03
N ALA A 11 47.52 22.96 -52.87
CA ALA A 11 47.15 23.69 -51.65
C ALA A 11 45.64 23.67 -51.38
N THR A 12 44.83 23.76 -52.45
CA THR A 12 43.37 23.75 -52.35
C THR A 12 42.85 22.37 -51.90
N VAL A 13 43.40 21.28 -52.45
CA VAL A 13 43.04 19.92 -52.05
C VAL A 13 43.38 19.66 -50.58
N VAL A 14 44.56 20.09 -50.13
CA VAL A 14 44.98 19.94 -48.73
C VAL A 14 44.03 20.68 -47.78
N LEU A 15 43.60 21.90 -48.12
CA LEU A 15 42.65 22.66 -47.30
C LEU A 15 41.28 21.99 -47.21
N VAL A 16 40.78 21.43 -48.32
CA VAL A 16 39.51 20.69 -48.34
C VAL A 16 39.57 19.46 -47.44
N VAL A 17 40.67 18.71 -47.49
CA VAL A 17 40.85 17.53 -46.61
C VAL A 17 40.86 17.93 -45.14
N ILE A 18 41.58 18.99 -44.77
CA ILE A 18 41.61 19.49 -43.38
C ILE A 18 40.21 19.93 -42.92
N ALA A 19 39.44 20.61 -43.78
CA ALA A 19 38.09 21.04 -43.47
C ALA A 19 37.14 19.85 -43.25
N VAL A 20 37.20 18.83 -44.11
CA VAL A 20 36.39 17.61 -43.96
C VAL A 20 36.75 16.87 -42.67
N VAL A 21 38.04 16.71 -42.35
CA VAL A 21 38.50 16.08 -41.11
C VAL A 21 38.02 16.86 -39.88
N ARG A 22 38.12 18.20 -39.90
CA ARG A 22 37.61 19.06 -38.82
C ARG A 22 36.11 18.93 -38.62
N VAL A 23 35.33 18.91 -39.70
CA VAL A 23 33.86 18.75 -39.63
C VAL A 23 33.50 17.36 -39.10
N ALA A 24 34.14 16.30 -39.60
CA ALA A 24 33.92 14.93 -39.12
C ALA A 24 34.26 14.80 -37.62
N PHE A 25 35.36 15.42 -37.18
CA PHE A 25 35.76 15.45 -35.77
C PHE A 25 34.74 16.19 -34.88
N ILE A 26 34.23 17.34 -35.32
CA ILE A 26 33.19 18.10 -34.60
C ILE A 26 31.88 17.30 -34.52
N VAL A 27 31.48 16.61 -35.60
CA VAL A 27 30.28 15.78 -35.61
C VAL A 27 30.42 14.57 -34.68
N MET A 28 31.60 13.92 -34.65
CA MET A 28 31.86 12.81 -33.72
C MET A 28 31.92 13.26 -32.25
N GLN A 29 32.40 14.48 -31.97
CA GLN A 29 32.41 15.04 -30.62
C GLN A 29 31.04 15.55 -30.15
N ARG A 30 30.09 15.78 -31.06
CA ARG A 30 28.68 16.04 -30.74
C ARG A 30 27.90 14.75 -30.43
N ARG A 31 28.53 13.76 -29.77
CA ARG A 31 27.75 12.79 -28.99
C ARG A 31 27.13 13.57 -27.85
N ASP A 32 25.86 13.88 -28.01
CA ASP A 32 25.10 14.79 -27.17
C ASP A 32 25.07 14.24 -25.73
N PRO A 33 25.92 14.76 -24.81
CA PRO A 33 26.00 14.23 -23.45
C PRO A 33 24.67 14.46 -22.70
N ASP A 34 23.87 15.42 -23.16
CA ASP A 34 22.55 15.73 -22.63
C ASP A 34 21.51 14.65 -22.99
N ALA A 35 21.65 13.96 -24.13
CA ALA A 35 20.79 12.83 -24.49
C ALA A 35 21.10 11.59 -23.63
N GLU A 36 22.37 11.34 -23.35
CA GLU A 36 22.79 10.24 -22.45
C GLU A 36 22.37 10.52 -21.00
N ASN A 37 22.50 11.77 -20.55
CA ASN A 37 22.14 12.18 -19.19
C ASN A 37 20.61 12.16 -18.97
N THR A 38 19.80 12.59 -19.95
CA THR A 38 18.33 12.50 -19.88
C THR A 38 17.83 11.05 -19.88
N THR A 39 18.48 10.15 -20.61
CA THR A 39 18.14 8.72 -20.63
C THR A 39 18.45 8.06 -19.28
N LEU A 40 19.63 8.36 -18.71
CA LEU A 40 20.02 7.89 -17.36
C LEU A 40 19.07 8.40 -16.25
N LEU A 41 18.60 9.65 -16.35
CA LEU A 41 17.62 10.20 -15.41
C LEU A 41 16.27 9.50 -15.52
N ARG A 42 15.81 9.21 -16.74
CA ARG A 42 14.56 8.46 -16.99
C ARG A 42 14.63 7.05 -16.43
N ASP A 43 15.73 6.34 -16.66
CA ASP A 43 15.95 4.98 -16.14
C ASP A 43 16.05 4.95 -14.61
N ARG A 44 16.57 6.01 -13.99
CA ARG A 44 16.56 6.15 -12.53
C ARG A 44 15.15 6.42 -12.01
N GLN A 45 14.40 7.32 -12.65
CA GLN A 45 13.00 7.59 -12.28
C GLN A 45 12.13 6.34 -12.41
N SER A 46 12.23 5.61 -13.52
CA SER A 46 11.50 4.37 -13.74
C SER A 46 11.82 3.31 -12.67
N ARG A 47 13.10 3.08 -12.34
CA ARG A 47 13.47 2.15 -11.26
C ARG A 47 12.99 2.60 -9.88
N MET A 48 12.99 3.90 -9.61
CA MET A 48 12.45 4.45 -8.36
C MET A 48 10.93 4.26 -8.28
N GLU A 49 10.22 4.46 -9.38
CA GLU A 49 8.78 4.24 -9.48
C GLU A 49 8.43 2.76 -9.31
N GLU A 50 9.16 1.86 -9.95
CA GLU A 50 9.01 0.41 -9.77
C GLU A 50 9.28 -0.03 -8.32
N ALA A 51 10.37 0.47 -7.71
CA ALA A 51 10.71 0.16 -6.31
C ALA A 51 9.66 0.71 -5.34
N TRP A 52 9.13 1.90 -5.61
CA TRP A 52 8.04 2.50 -4.83
C TRP A 52 6.74 1.70 -4.97
N MET A 53 6.36 1.32 -6.19
CA MET A 53 5.19 0.48 -6.46
C MET A 53 5.31 -0.89 -5.78
N HIS A 54 6.46 -1.54 -5.89
CA HIS A 54 6.74 -2.82 -5.25
C HIS A 54 6.65 -2.71 -3.72
N ARG A 55 7.29 -1.68 -3.12
CA ARG A 55 7.24 -1.44 -1.68
C ARG A 55 5.80 -1.22 -1.20
N ASN A 56 5.02 -0.41 -1.91
CA ASN A 56 3.62 -0.18 -1.58
C ASN A 56 2.78 -1.45 -1.66
N LYS A 57 3.02 -2.29 -2.67
CA LYS A 57 2.35 -3.59 -2.78
C LYS A 57 2.64 -4.48 -1.57
N VAL A 58 3.91 -4.62 -1.20
CA VAL A 58 4.31 -5.45 -0.04
C VAL A 58 3.70 -4.93 1.27
N LEU A 59 3.67 -3.62 1.48
CA LEU A 59 3.06 -3.02 2.67
C LEU A 59 1.55 -3.27 2.71
N LYS A 60 0.85 -3.09 1.57
CA LYS A 60 -0.58 -3.39 1.44
C LYS A 60 -0.88 -4.86 1.72
N ASP A 61 -0.14 -5.78 1.10
CA ASP A 61 -0.33 -7.23 1.28
C ASP A 61 -0.12 -7.65 2.74
N ARG A 62 0.90 -7.10 3.41
CA ARG A 62 1.16 -7.33 4.84
C ARG A 62 0.02 -6.80 5.71
N ALA A 63 -0.47 -5.59 5.42
CA ALA A 63 -1.55 -4.97 6.18
C ALA A 63 -2.86 -5.76 6.05
N VAL A 64 -3.20 -6.22 4.84
CA VAL A 64 -4.33 -7.12 4.60
C VAL A 64 -4.17 -8.45 5.32
N TRP A 65 -2.98 -9.04 5.28
CA TRP A 65 -2.72 -10.29 5.98
C TRP A 65 -2.94 -10.16 7.50
N LYS A 66 -2.48 -9.06 8.11
CA LYS A 66 -2.74 -8.77 9.54
C LYS A 66 -4.25 -8.71 9.82
N MET A 67 -5.02 -8.06 8.95
CA MET A 67 -6.48 -7.98 9.10
C MET A 67 -7.15 -9.35 9.04
N ILE A 68 -6.85 -10.14 8.01
CA ILE A 68 -7.42 -11.48 7.85
C ILE A 68 -7.06 -12.35 9.05
N ARG A 69 -5.79 -12.32 9.49
CA ARG A 69 -5.35 -13.14 10.62
C ARG A 69 -6.00 -12.72 11.94
N THR A 70 -6.21 -11.43 12.17
CA THR A 70 -6.93 -10.96 13.35
C THR A 70 -8.38 -11.45 13.36
N ILE A 71 -9.08 -11.40 12.22
CA ILE A 71 -10.45 -11.93 12.09
C ILE A 71 -10.49 -13.43 12.41
N GLU A 72 -9.56 -14.22 11.85
CA GLU A 72 -9.46 -15.66 12.13
C GLU A 72 -9.24 -15.92 13.62
N LEU A 73 -8.26 -15.25 14.24
CA LEU A 73 -7.98 -15.40 15.67
C LEU A 73 -9.17 -15.00 16.53
N CYS A 74 -9.86 -13.91 16.21
CA CYS A 74 -11.08 -13.54 16.91
C CYS A 74 -12.15 -14.65 16.82
N ARG A 75 -12.38 -15.23 15.64
CA ARG A 75 -13.35 -16.33 15.46
C ARG A 75 -12.94 -17.61 16.17
N GLU A 76 -11.65 -17.92 16.22
CA GLU A 76 -11.12 -19.09 16.94
C GLU A 76 -11.33 -18.99 18.46
N ASN A 77 -11.31 -17.76 19.02
CA ASN A 77 -11.32 -17.53 20.46
C ASN A 77 -12.65 -16.99 21.01
N LEU A 78 -13.50 -16.39 20.17
CA LEU A 78 -14.81 -15.90 20.59
C LEU A 78 -15.83 -17.04 20.67
N ASN A 79 -16.68 -17.01 21.69
CA ASN A 79 -17.84 -17.90 21.75
C ASN A 79 -18.77 -17.61 20.55
N PRO A 80 -18.99 -18.57 19.63
CA PRO A 80 -19.80 -18.35 18.43
C PRO A 80 -21.23 -17.90 18.71
N ALA A 81 -21.77 -18.23 19.89
CA ALA A 81 -23.12 -17.83 20.30
C ALA A 81 -23.28 -16.31 20.44
N LEU A 82 -22.19 -15.58 20.69
CA LEU A 82 -22.18 -14.11 20.85
C LEU A 82 -22.17 -13.38 19.51
N LEU A 83 -21.80 -14.07 18.43
CA LEU A 83 -21.83 -13.57 17.06
C LEU A 83 -23.01 -14.17 16.27
N ALA A 84 -23.95 -14.81 16.96
CA ALA A 84 -25.15 -15.35 16.35
C ALA A 84 -26.13 -14.23 15.97
N PRO A 85 -27.00 -14.46 14.96
CA PRO A 85 -28.05 -13.50 14.60
C PRO A 85 -28.89 -13.07 15.81
N GLY A 86 -29.14 -11.77 15.96
CA GLY A 86 -29.88 -11.18 17.09
C GLY A 86 -28.99 -10.75 18.27
N GLN A 87 -27.68 -10.97 18.19
CA GLN A 87 -26.68 -10.46 19.15
C GLN A 87 -26.05 -9.14 18.65
N ASP A 88 -26.88 -8.23 18.15
CA ASP A 88 -26.45 -7.04 17.39
C ASP A 88 -25.44 -6.17 18.15
N ARG A 89 -25.59 -6.07 19.48
CA ARG A 89 -24.67 -5.31 20.34
C ARG A 89 -23.26 -5.88 20.34
N TYR A 90 -23.14 -7.19 20.36
CA TYR A 90 -21.87 -7.91 20.39
C TYR A 90 -21.20 -7.91 19.01
N ILE A 91 -22.00 -8.03 17.96
CA ILE A 91 -21.54 -7.88 16.58
C ILE A 91 -21.03 -6.44 16.34
N GLN A 92 -21.76 -5.42 16.81
CA GLN A 92 -21.34 -4.01 16.71
C GLN A 92 -20.00 -3.75 17.40
N TYR A 93 -19.82 -4.26 18.62
CA TYR A 93 -18.58 -4.11 19.36
C TYR A 93 -17.41 -4.79 18.65
N TYR A 94 -17.60 -6.04 18.19
CA TYR A 94 -16.60 -6.79 17.42
C TYR A 94 -16.20 -6.06 16.11
N LEU A 95 -17.17 -5.58 15.34
CA LEU A 95 -16.90 -4.84 14.10
C LEU A 95 -16.23 -3.48 14.37
N GLY A 96 -16.62 -2.80 15.45
CA GLY A 96 -15.94 -1.58 15.93
C GLY A 96 -14.46 -1.85 16.23
N TYR A 97 -14.16 -2.93 16.95
CA TYR A 97 -12.80 -3.37 17.24
C TYR A 97 -11.96 -3.61 15.98
N LEU A 98 -12.51 -4.33 15.00
CA LEU A 98 -11.81 -4.58 13.73
C LEU A 98 -11.48 -3.27 13.00
N LEU A 99 -12.36 -2.27 13.04
CA LEU A 99 -12.11 -0.97 12.44
C LEU A 99 -11.02 -0.20 13.17
N GLY A 100 -11.04 -0.15 14.50
CA GLY A 100 -9.97 0.49 15.29
C GLY A 100 -8.60 -0.16 15.03
N PHE A 101 -8.56 -1.49 14.96
CA PHE A 101 -7.33 -2.23 14.65
C PHE A 101 -6.83 -1.91 13.23
N ALA A 102 -7.75 -1.85 12.27
CA ALA A 102 -7.40 -1.57 10.89
C ALA A 102 -6.91 -0.11 10.68
N GLU A 103 -7.47 0.85 11.42
CA GLU A 103 -6.97 2.23 11.47
C GLU A 103 -5.53 2.29 11.99
N ALA A 104 -5.23 1.48 13.01
CA ALA A 104 -3.88 1.45 13.55
C ALA A 104 -2.87 0.69 12.67
N VAL A 105 -3.29 -0.37 11.99
CA VAL A 105 -2.47 -1.03 10.97
C VAL A 105 -2.18 -0.05 9.82
N SER A 106 -3.18 0.70 9.39
CA SER A 106 -3.03 1.77 8.38
C SER A 106 -1.96 2.78 8.81
N LEU A 107 -2.02 3.27 10.05
CA LEU A 107 -1.03 4.21 10.60
C LEU A 107 0.37 3.58 10.70
N ALA A 108 0.48 2.35 11.23
CA ALA A 108 1.75 1.70 11.50
C ALA A 108 2.51 1.28 10.22
N ASP A 109 1.78 0.79 9.21
CA ASP A 109 2.39 0.36 7.95
C ASP A 109 2.42 1.49 6.89
N GLY A 110 1.90 2.67 7.21
CA GLY A 110 1.86 3.83 6.29
C GLY A 110 1.01 3.58 5.05
N VAL A 111 -0.02 2.73 5.18
CA VAL A 111 -0.95 2.36 4.11
C VAL A 111 -2.23 3.15 4.32
N GLU A 112 -2.79 3.73 3.27
CA GLU A 112 -4.06 4.44 3.36
C GLU A 112 -5.16 3.50 3.89
N PHE A 113 -6.03 4.01 4.76
CA PHE A 113 -7.24 3.32 5.23
C PHE A 113 -8.30 3.24 4.11
N ASP A 114 -7.87 2.75 2.95
CA ASP A 114 -8.62 2.64 1.72
C ASP A 114 -9.56 1.41 1.74
N ARG A 115 -10.24 1.20 0.61
CA ARG A 115 -11.15 0.07 0.39
C ARG A 115 -10.54 -1.31 0.68
N ILE A 116 -9.24 -1.49 0.53
CA ILE A 116 -8.49 -2.74 0.69
C ILE A 116 -8.45 -3.18 2.17
N LEU A 117 -8.14 -2.29 3.11
CA LEU A 117 -8.13 -2.66 4.54
C LEU A 117 -9.53 -2.82 5.12
N ARG A 118 -10.52 -2.15 4.52
CA ARG A 118 -11.92 -2.31 4.89
C ARG A 118 -12.56 -3.54 4.28
N LEU A 119 -12.02 -4.08 3.19
CA LEU A 119 -12.59 -5.22 2.46
C LEU A 119 -12.80 -6.45 3.37
N PRO A 120 -11.82 -6.90 4.17
CA PRO A 120 -12.05 -8.01 5.11
C PRO A 120 -13.15 -7.72 6.12
N ILE A 121 -13.26 -6.46 6.58
CA ILE A 121 -14.27 -6.04 7.56
C ILE A 121 -15.66 -6.00 6.92
N TYR A 122 -15.78 -5.55 5.67
CA TYR A 122 -17.04 -5.58 4.92
C TYR A 122 -17.52 -7.02 4.71
N LEU A 123 -16.63 -7.90 4.27
CA LEU A 123 -16.95 -9.33 4.12
C LEU A 123 -17.38 -9.95 5.45
N GLU A 124 -16.74 -9.55 6.55
CA GLU A 124 -17.10 -9.99 7.89
C GLU A 124 -18.47 -9.47 8.32
N ALA A 125 -18.74 -8.18 8.10
CA ALA A 125 -20.01 -7.55 8.42
C ALA A 125 -21.18 -8.18 7.64
N SER A 126 -21.03 -8.45 6.34
CA SER A 126 -22.07 -9.13 5.55
C SER A 126 -22.33 -10.56 6.06
N LYS A 127 -21.29 -11.29 6.49
CA LYS A 127 -21.49 -12.63 7.07
C LYS A 127 -22.26 -12.61 8.38
N LEU A 128 -22.08 -11.57 9.20
CA LEU A 128 -22.66 -11.49 10.54
C LEU A 128 -24.03 -10.81 10.57
N LEU A 129 -24.26 -9.83 9.70
CA LEU A 129 -25.43 -8.96 9.72
C LEU A 129 -26.30 -9.04 8.46
N GLY A 130 -25.76 -9.63 7.39
CA GLY A 130 -26.44 -9.84 6.13
C GLY A 130 -26.91 -11.27 5.95
N ASP A 131 -27.05 -11.70 4.70
CA ASP A 131 -27.55 -13.02 4.33
C ASP A 131 -26.52 -14.16 4.51
N GLY A 132 -25.35 -13.86 5.09
CA GLY A 132 -24.30 -14.86 5.37
C GLY A 132 -23.38 -15.17 4.18
N HIS A 133 -23.64 -14.60 3.00
CA HIS A 133 -22.89 -14.88 1.76
C HIS A 133 -21.58 -14.11 1.61
N GLY A 134 -21.36 -13.05 2.40
CA GLY A 134 -20.12 -12.26 2.35
C GLY A 134 -20.04 -11.35 1.13
N ASP A 135 -21.07 -10.54 0.89
CA ASP A 135 -21.08 -9.49 -0.12
C ASP A 135 -20.45 -8.18 0.43
N VAL A 136 -19.54 -7.60 -0.36
CA VAL A 136 -18.77 -6.42 0.06
C VAL A 136 -19.65 -5.18 0.15
N GLN A 137 -20.61 -5.04 -0.76
CA GLN A 137 -21.45 -3.86 -0.83
C GLN A 137 -22.50 -3.88 0.29
N GLU A 138 -23.13 -5.03 0.51
CA GLU A 138 -24.00 -5.29 1.65
C GLU A 138 -23.26 -5.00 2.97
N GLY A 139 -22.05 -5.54 3.15
CA GLY A 139 -21.26 -5.33 4.36
C GLY A 139 -20.93 -3.87 4.62
N ALA A 140 -20.60 -3.11 3.57
CA ALA A 140 -20.38 -1.67 3.68
C ALA A 140 -21.65 -0.91 4.10
N GLU A 141 -22.81 -1.26 3.53
CA GLU A 141 -24.09 -0.67 3.90
C GLU A 141 -24.46 -0.97 5.36
N MET A 142 -24.21 -2.19 5.84
CA MET A 142 -24.44 -2.57 7.24
C MET A 142 -23.55 -1.78 8.19
N LEU A 143 -22.25 -1.61 7.89
CA LEU A 143 -21.37 -0.81 8.73
C LEU A 143 -21.78 0.67 8.81
N VAL A 144 -22.28 1.24 7.70
CA VAL A 144 -22.79 2.62 7.72
C VAL A 144 -24.02 2.73 8.63
N LYS A 145 -24.94 1.76 8.58
CA LYS A 145 -26.14 1.73 9.46
C LYS A 145 -25.78 1.63 10.94
N LEU A 146 -24.64 1.03 11.27
CA LEU A 146 -24.17 0.86 12.64
C LEU A 146 -23.28 2.00 13.14
N SER A 147 -22.82 2.88 12.24
CA SER A 147 -21.98 4.02 12.61
C SER A 147 -22.78 4.99 13.49
N GLY A 148 -22.32 5.17 14.73
CA GLY A 148 -22.96 6.04 15.73
C GLY A 148 -23.47 5.35 17.00
N SER A 149 -23.33 4.03 17.14
CA SER A 149 -23.65 3.36 18.42
C SER A 149 -22.50 3.48 19.44
N GLU A 150 -22.84 3.65 20.72
CA GLU A 150 -21.85 3.74 21.81
C GLU A 150 -20.94 2.50 21.87
N PHE A 151 -21.48 1.30 21.62
CA PHE A 151 -20.71 0.06 21.64
C PHE A 151 -19.74 -0.06 20.46
N PHE A 152 -20.13 0.45 19.30
CA PHE A 152 -19.27 0.49 18.13
C PHE A 152 -18.10 1.45 18.36
N GLU A 153 -18.36 2.64 18.92
CA GLU A 153 -17.30 3.59 19.29
C GLU A 153 -16.38 3.03 20.39
N LEU A 154 -16.93 2.32 21.37
CA LEU A 154 -16.15 1.63 22.39
C LEU A 154 -15.25 0.57 21.76
N GLY A 155 -15.80 -0.33 20.93
CA GLY A 155 -15.04 -1.34 20.22
C GLY A 155 -13.91 -0.71 19.40
N ARG A 156 -14.19 0.39 18.67
CA ARG A 156 -13.19 1.13 17.89
C ARG A 156 -12.08 1.72 18.76
N SER A 157 -12.43 2.30 19.91
CA SER A 157 -11.44 2.85 20.85
C SER A 157 -10.50 1.77 21.41
N GLU A 158 -11.01 0.54 21.57
CA GLU A 158 -10.23 -0.61 22.02
C GLU A 158 -9.40 -1.27 20.93
N GLY A 159 -9.76 -1.05 19.66
CA GLY A 159 -8.96 -1.47 18.50
C GLY A 159 -7.64 -0.71 18.37
N VAL A 160 -7.41 0.36 19.14
CA VAL A 160 -6.15 1.12 19.13
C VAL A 160 -5.04 0.29 19.81
N PRO A 161 -4.04 -0.22 19.08
CA PRO A 161 -2.90 -0.89 19.66
C PRO A 161 -2.14 0.15 20.45
N ASP A 162 -2.11 -0.05 21.77
CA ASP A 162 -1.36 0.76 22.69
C ASP A 162 0.11 0.80 22.21
N GLY A 163 0.57 1.97 21.78
CA GLY A 163 1.77 2.19 20.94
C GLY A 163 3.10 1.84 21.58
N THR A 164 3.10 1.03 22.64
CA THR A 164 4.29 0.68 23.42
C THR A 164 4.44 -0.82 23.70
N ASN A 165 3.41 -1.67 23.50
CA ASN A 165 3.46 -3.08 23.94
C ASN A 165 2.94 -4.12 22.93
N ALA A 166 2.80 -3.78 21.65
CA ALA A 166 2.28 -4.72 20.63
C ALA A 166 3.24 -5.88 20.25
N ALA A 167 4.34 -6.11 20.99
CA ALA A 167 5.36 -7.09 20.62
C ALA A 167 5.78 -8.06 21.73
N GLN A 168 5.28 -7.97 22.96
CA GLN A 168 5.64 -8.93 24.02
C GLN A 168 4.44 -9.22 24.91
N ASP A 169 4.28 -10.51 25.22
CA ASP A 169 3.26 -11.15 26.05
C ASP A 169 1.90 -11.44 25.41
N SER A 170 1.80 -12.69 24.94
CA SER A 170 0.62 -13.56 24.82
C SER A 170 -0.71 -12.89 24.44
N GLY A 171 -1.30 -13.32 23.32
CA GLY A 171 -2.69 -13.03 22.94
C GLY A 171 -3.73 -13.27 24.06
N GLU A 172 -3.35 -13.94 25.14
CA GLU A 172 -4.10 -14.06 26.39
C GLU A 172 -4.52 -12.73 27.01
N ARG A 173 -3.72 -11.64 27.02
CA ARG A 173 -4.22 -10.35 27.58
C ARG A 173 -5.18 -9.61 26.64
N TYR A 174 -5.07 -9.84 25.34
CA TYR A 174 -5.85 -9.15 24.31
C TYR A 174 -7.26 -9.76 24.18
N PHE A 175 -7.36 -11.09 24.26
CA PHE A 175 -8.65 -11.78 24.33
C PHE A 175 -9.28 -11.72 25.71
N HIS A 176 -8.51 -11.63 26.81
CA HIS A 176 -9.06 -11.60 28.16
C HIS A 176 -9.94 -10.36 28.45
N ARG A 177 -9.78 -9.23 27.75
CA ARG A 177 -10.67 -8.06 27.91
C ARG A 177 -11.99 -8.19 27.16
N ILE A 178 -11.92 -8.69 25.93
CA ILE A 178 -13.08 -9.11 25.14
C ILE A 178 -13.83 -10.18 25.97
N ASP A 179 -13.18 -11.29 26.32
CA ASP A 179 -13.75 -12.38 27.09
C ASP A 179 -14.31 -11.91 28.46
N LEU A 180 -13.64 -11.03 29.22
CA LEU A 180 -14.17 -10.43 30.46
C LEU A 180 -15.48 -9.65 30.26
N PHE A 181 -15.67 -9.01 29.10
CA PHE A 181 -16.90 -8.27 28.78
C PHE A 181 -18.04 -9.20 28.36
N PHE A 182 -17.72 -10.37 27.80
CA PHE A 182 -18.68 -11.37 27.32
C PHE A 182 -18.94 -12.53 28.30
N SER A 183 -18.04 -12.75 29.27
CA SER A 183 -18.11 -13.83 30.25
C SER A 183 -18.78 -13.40 31.56
N GLN A 184 -19.16 -12.13 31.71
CA GLN A 184 -19.93 -11.67 32.87
C GLN A 184 -21.43 -11.83 32.62
N PRO A 185 -22.15 -12.62 33.44
CA PRO A 185 -23.60 -12.68 33.36
C PRO A 185 -24.17 -11.33 33.81
N GLY A 186 -24.99 -10.72 32.96
CA GLY A 186 -25.93 -9.67 33.36
C GLY A 186 -27.11 -10.24 34.13
#